data_AF-A0A3L8GMZ9-F1
#
_entry.id   AF-A0A3L8GMZ9-F1
#
_cell.length_a   1.000
_cell.length_b   1.000
_cell.length_c   1.000
_cell.angle_alpha   90.00
_cell.angle_beta   90.00
_cell.angle_gamma   90.00
#
_symmetry.space_group_name_H-M   'P 1'
#
loop_
_entity.id
_entity.type
_entity.pdbx_description
1 polymer ?
#
loop_
_entity_poly.entity_id
_entity_poly.type
_entity_poly.pdbx_seq_one_letter_code
_entity_poly.pdbx_strand_id
1 'polypeptide(L)'
;MTIRHKKNYNPKLIEMGERLREMRKKKNLTISKFSELINLSDKIISNYENGKNLITIESIVKIYKSNVFYPMTLTELLDILVVSVFE
;
A
#
# COMPACT_ATOMS: atom_id res chain seq x y z
N MET A 1 5.10 20.97 24.31
CA MET A 1 5.58 19.98 23.33
C MET A 1 4.59 18.84 23.29
N THR A 2 3.96 18.56 22.14
CA THR A 2 3.05 17.42 22.05
C THR A 2 3.90 16.15 22.00
N ILE A 3 3.90 15.39 23.10
CA ILE A 3 4.53 14.07 23.13
C ILE A 3 3.68 13.18 22.22
N ARG A 4 4.15 12.92 20.99
CA ARG A 4 3.59 11.84 20.18
C ARG A 4 3.93 10.55 20.89
N HIS A 5 2.97 9.96 21.58
CA HIS A 5 3.07 8.55 21.95
C HIS A 5 3.41 7.77 20.67
N LYS A 6 4.56 7.06 20.67
CA LYS A 6 4.87 6.09 19.63
C LYS A 6 3.75 5.06 19.65
N LYS A 7 2.83 5.14 18.68
CA LYS A 7 1.80 4.12 18.50
C LYS A 7 2.53 2.81 18.18
N ASN A 8 2.25 1.77 18.97
CA ASN A 8 2.72 0.41 18.71
C ASN A 8 1.95 -0.15 17.52
N TYR A 9 2.44 0.13 16.31
CA TYR A 9 1.88 -0.45 15.09
C TYR A 9 2.39 -1.88 14.91
N ASN A 10 1.59 -2.71 14.23
CA ASN A 10 1.99 -4.08 13.88
C ASN A 10 3.17 -4.02 12.88
N PRO A 11 4.34 -4.60 13.21
CA PRO A 11 5.51 -4.60 12.32
C PRO A 11 5.23 -5.13 10.91
N LYS A 12 4.38 -6.16 10.78
CA LYS A 12 4.03 -6.73 9.49
C LYS A 12 3.23 -5.77 8.61
N LEU A 13 2.41 -4.91 9.22
CA LEU A 13 1.69 -3.86 8.47
C LEU A 13 2.64 -2.75 8.01
N ILE A 14 3.66 -2.43 8.82
CA ILE A 14 4.70 -1.46 8.42
C ILE A 14 5.44 -2.00 7.20
N GLU A 15 5.89 -3.26 7.24
CA GLU A 15 6.61 -3.89 6.15
C GLU A 15 5.78 -3.95 4.85
N MET A 16 4.51 -4.36 4.94
CA MET A 16 3.56 -4.31 3.81
C MET A 16 3.44 -2.89 3.23
N GLY A 17 3.31 -1.90 4.11
CA GLY A 17 3.22 -0.48 3.73
C GLY A 17 4.49 0.02 3.05
N GLU A 18 5.67 -0.41 3.51
CA GLU A 18 6.95 -0.10 2.89
C GLU A 18 7.07 -0.70 1.50
N ARG A 19 6.67 -1.96 1.30
CA ARG A 19 6.64 -2.60 -0.03
C ARG A 19 5.74 -1.83 -1.00
N LEU A 20 4.53 -1.46 -0.58
CA LEU A 20 3.63 -0.65 -1.39
C LEU A 20 4.25 0.70 -1.78
N ARG A 21 4.90 1.36 -0.81
CA ARG A 21 5.61 2.62 -1.03
C ARG A 21 6.75 2.48 -2.03
N GLU A 22 7.53 1.41 -1.92
CA GLU A 22 8.62 1.13 -2.86
C GLU A 22 8.11 0.90 -4.27
N MET A 23 7.05 0.10 -4.44
CA MET A 23 6.41 -0.12 -5.74
C MET A 23 5.94 1.20 -6.36
N ARG A 24 5.25 2.05 -5.58
CA ARG A 24 4.82 3.37 -6.04
C ARG A 24 6.01 4.25 -6.45
N LYS A 25 7.05 4.31 -5.62
CA LYS A 25 8.24 5.13 -5.88
C LYS A 25 9.04 4.63 -7.07
N LYS A 26 9.12 3.33 -7.32
CA LYS A 26 9.73 2.74 -8.54
C LYS A 26 9.02 3.20 -9.82
N LYS A 27 7.74 3.57 -9.74
CA LYS A 27 6.97 4.19 -10.83
C LYS A 27 7.03 5.72 -10.82
N ASN A 28 7.83 6.34 -9.95
CA ASN A 28 7.96 7.80 -9.77
C ASN A 28 6.63 8.51 -9.47
N LEU A 29 5.69 7.82 -8.82
CA LEU A 29 4.37 8.39 -8.50
C LEU A 29 4.37 9.04 -7.12
N THR A 30 3.73 10.21 -7.00
CA THR A 30 3.35 10.76 -5.70
C THR A 30 2.16 9.98 -5.12
N ILE A 31 1.87 10.14 -3.82
CA ILE A 31 0.68 9.53 -3.22
C ILE A 31 -0.59 9.98 -3.96
N SER A 32 -0.70 11.28 -4.26
CA SER A 32 -1.84 11.86 -4.97
C SER A 32 -1.98 11.35 -6.40
N LYS A 33 -0.87 11.17 -7.14
CA LYS A 33 -0.96 10.62 -8.49
C LYS A 33 -1.33 9.14 -8.47
N PHE A 34 -0.80 8.38 -7.51
CA PHE A 34 -1.11 6.96 -7.39
C PHE A 34 -2.57 6.74 -6.97
N SER A 35 -3.06 7.50 -5.99
CA SER A 35 -4.44 7.42 -5.51
C SER A 35 -5.46 7.75 -6.60
N GLU A 36 -5.19 8.78 -7.43
CA GLU A 36 -5.98 9.14 -8.61
C GLU A 36 -6.07 7.97 -9.60
N LEU A 37 -4.93 7.36 -9.96
CA LEU A 37 -4.87 6.27 -10.94
C LEU A 37 -5.66 5.04 -10.52
N ILE A 38 -5.76 4.76 -9.22
CA ILE A 38 -6.45 3.59 -8.67
C ILE A 38 -7.82 3.94 -8.06
N ASN A 39 -8.28 5.18 -8.20
CA ASN A 39 -9.54 5.69 -7.68
C ASN A 39 -9.72 5.42 -6.16
N LEU A 40 -8.72 5.81 -5.36
CA LEU A 40 -8.73 5.80 -3.90
C LEU A 40 -8.37 7.18 -3.36
N SER A 41 -8.63 7.42 -2.07
CA SER A 41 -8.19 8.68 -1.43
C SER A 41 -6.72 8.61 -1.02
N ASP A 42 -6.02 9.75 -1.07
CA ASP A 42 -4.63 9.90 -0.60
C ASP A 42 -4.45 9.42 0.85
N LYS A 43 -5.47 9.65 1.69
CA LYS A 43 -5.48 9.23 3.09
C LYS A 43 -5.46 7.70 3.22
N ILE A 44 -6.19 6.99 2.38
CA ILE A 44 -6.20 5.52 2.36
C ILE A 44 -4.79 5.00 2.02
N ILE A 45 -4.19 5.52 0.94
CA ILE A 45 -2.83 5.13 0.52
C ILE A 45 -1.79 5.46 1.58
N SER A 46 -1.86 6.67 2.15
CA SER A 46 -0.98 7.07 3.26
C SER A 46 -1.14 6.16 4.47
N ASN A 47 -2.36 5.71 4.79
CA ASN A 47 -2.58 4.79 5.89
C ASN A 47 -1.98 3.41 5.61
N TYR A 48 -2.10 2.89 4.39
CA TYR A 48 -1.46 1.64 3.99
C TYR A 48 0.07 1.74 4.08
N GLU A 49 0.67 2.76 3.46
CA GLU A 49 2.13 2.89 3.43
C GLU A 49 2.77 3.15 4.80
N ASN A 50 1.99 3.64 5.76
CA ASN A 50 2.46 3.86 7.14
C ASN A 50 2.08 2.71 8.08
N GLY A 51 1.59 1.58 7.55
CA GLY A 51 1.20 0.41 8.34
C GLY A 51 0.07 0.67 9.34
N LYS A 52 -0.75 1.71 9.11
CA LYS A 52 -1.88 2.04 9.99
C LYS A 52 -3.06 1.09 9.76
N ASN A 53 -3.25 0.68 8.50
CA ASN A 53 -4.31 -0.20 8.06
C ASN A 53 -3.73 -1.31 7.19
N LEU A 54 -4.30 -2.51 7.28
CA LEU A 54 -4.10 -3.56 6.28
C LEU A 54 -4.72 -3.14 4.94
N ILE A 55 -4.03 -3.42 3.84
CA ILE A 55 -4.59 -3.21 2.51
C ILE A 55 -5.72 -4.20 2.24
N THR A 56 -6.83 -3.72 1.69
CA THR A 56 -7.98 -4.58 1.36
C THR A 56 -7.80 -5.25 0.01
N ILE A 57 -8.39 -6.44 -0.16
CA ILE A 57 -8.45 -7.13 -1.46
C ILE A 57 -9.07 -6.23 -2.54
N GLU A 58 -10.12 -5.47 -2.20
CA GLU A 58 -10.72 -4.49 -3.13
C GLU A 58 -9.70 -3.46 -3.62
N SER A 59 -8.84 -2.94 -2.72
CA SER A 59 -7.80 -1.98 -3.08
C SER A 59 -6.76 -2.62 -4.02
N ILE A 60 -6.40 -3.88 -3.78
CA ILE A 60 -5.47 -4.62 -4.65
C ILE A 60 -6.07 -4.85 -6.04
N VAL A 61 -7.36 -5.20 -6.11
CA VAL A 61 -8.07 -5.34 -7.39
C VAL A 61 -8.12 -4.01 -8.15
N LYS A 62 -8.32 -2.88 -7.46
CA LYS A 62 -8.25 -1.55 -8.08
C LYS A 62 -6.86 -1.24 -8.62
N ILE A 63 -5.81 -1.56 -7.85
CA ILE A 63 -4.42 -1.43 -8.29
C ILE A 63 -4.18 -2.25 -9.56
N TYR A 64 -4.56 -3.53 -9.56
CA TYR A 64 -4.43 -4.40 -10.73
C TYR A 64 -5.15 -3.83 -11.96
N LYS A 65 -6.43 -3.45 -11.81
CA LYS A 65 -7.25 -2.91 -12.91
C LYS A 65 -6.72 -1.59 -13.50
N SER A 66 -6.01 -0.79 -12.71
CA SER A 66 -5.39 0.46 -13.19
C SER A 66 -4.20 0.26 -14.12
N ASN A 67 -3.65 -0.96 -14.19
CA ASN A 67 -2.44 -1.31 -14.94
C ASN A 67 -1.17 -0.52 -14.55
N VAL A 68 -1.18 0.20 -13.42
CA VAL A 68 -0.01 0.96 -12.93
C VAL A 68 1.24 0.08 -12.77
N PHE A 69 1.06 -1.18 -12.38
CA PHE A 69 2.13 -2.14 -12.18
C PHE A 69 2.24 -3.21 -13.28
N TYR A 70 1.65 -2.99 -14.47
CA TYR A 70 1.83 -3.90 -15.60
C TYR A 70 3.34 -4.15 -15.87
N PRO A 71 3.75 -5.40 -16.19
CA PRO A 71 2.95 -6.61 -16.47
C PRO A 71 2.58 -7.49 -15.27
N MET A 72 2.67 -6.97 -14.03
CA MET A 72 2.39 -7.76 -12.83
C MET A 72 0.94 -8.29 -12.79
N THR A 73 0.80 -9.55 -12.42
CA THR A 73 -0.47 -10.26 -12.26
C THR A 73 -1.12 -9.95 -10.91
N LEU A 74 -2.42 -10.28 -10.78
CA LEU A 74 -3.13 -10.12 -9.52
C LEU A 74 -2.53 -11.01 -8.41
N THR A 75 -2.11 -12.23 -8.73
CA THR A 75 -1.50 -13.15 -7.75
C THR A 75 -0.19 -12.58 -7.20
N GLU A 76 0.70 -12.08 -8.06
CA GLU A 76 1.95 -11.44 -7.62
C GLU A 76 1.68 -10.24 -6.69
N LEU A 77 0.65 -9.44 -6.97
CA LEU A 77 0.24 -8.34 -6.09
C LEU A 77 -0.25 -8.85 -4.73
N LEU A 78 -1.02 -9.95 -4.69
CA LEU A 78 -1.48 -10.56 -3.44
C LEU A 78 -0.31 -11.10 -2.62
N ASP A 79 0.65 -11.78 -3.26
CA ASP A 79 1.79 -12.37 -2.56
C ASP A 79 2.65 -11.30 -1.88
N ILE A 80 2.91 -10.20 -2.58
CA ILE A 80 3.72 -9.09 -2.09
C ILE A 80 3.01 -8.36 -0.94
N LEU A 81 1.71 -8.10 -1.07
CA LEU A 81 0.98 -7.17 -0.18
C LEU A 81 0.14 -7.86 0.90
N VAL A 82 -0.10 -9.17 0.80
CA VAL A 82 -1.02 -9.90 1.69
C VAL A 82 -0.35 -11.12 2.30
N VAL A 83 0.17 -12.05 1.49
CA VAL A 83 0.64 -13.36 1.98
C VAL A 83 1.75 -13.19 3.02
N SER A 84 2.70 -12.28 2.77
CA SER A 84 3.76 -11.93 3.72
C SER A 84 3.33 -11.35 5.06
N VAL A 85 2.06 -10.92 5.20
CA VAL A 85 1.54 -10.40 6.48
C VAL A 85 1.04 -11.54 7.38
N PHE A 86 0.66 -12.68 6.80
CA PHE A 86 0.02 -13.78 7.52
C PHE A 86 0.99 -14.90 7.93
N GLU A 87 2.17 -14.97 7.31
CA GLU A 87 3.31 -15.77 7.76
C GLU A 87 4.01 -15.10 8.95
#